data_AF-A0A5Q4GZ57-F1
#
_entry.id   AF-A0A5Q4GZ57-F1
#
_cell.length_a   1.000
_cell.length_b   1.000
_cell.length_c   1.000
_cell.angle_alpha   90.00
_cell.angle_beta   90.00
_cell.angle_gamma   90.00
#
_symmetry.space_group_name_H-M   'P 1'
#
loop_
_entity.id
_entity.type
_entity.pdbx_description
1 polymer ?
#
loop_
_entity_poly.entity_id
_entity_poly.type
_entity_poly.pdbx_seq_one_letter_code
_entity_poly.pdbx_strand_id
1 'polypeptide(L)'
;MSAAGTRGTSKQLEAFERFVETAHPVMCCSVGEVQRLAGSDSELGRTFYMRGSTNLEKGSHVLRGPAWDAIRPAAETAFFGDDVKRLIHFAALSPDDQGLSSYGECSVTLRTNLTNYRTSLLENNMLVFFKEKCEDYWRTERIPRGYRAAWEDRARLAVAKLGERLKPDHKDAEFAAILLTRGPSTADDEFIELHVLGSITVRTIEKIVLNRRPPKTKSSVLRALNYKLDRYNVAWLDRSSMP
;
A
#
# COMPACT_ATOMS: atom_id res chain seq x y z
N MET A 1 22.40 -22.26 12.01
CA MET A 1 21.18 -22.97 11.60
C MET A 1 20.01 -22.04 11.85
N SER A 2 19.34 -21.55 10.80
CA SER A 2 18.18 -20.67 10.96
C SER A 2 17.01 -21.46 11.57
N ALA A 3 16.17 -20.81 12.38
CA ALA A 3 15.02 -21.43 13.06
C ALA A 3 14.00 -22.09 12.11
N ALA A 4 14.10 -21.83 10.81
CA ALA A 4 13.34 -22.45 9.74
C ALA A 4 13.67 -23.94 9.53
N GLY A 5 14.96 -24.32 9.65
CA GLY A 5 15.40 -25.71 9.45
C GLY A 5 14.82 -26.68 10.48
N THR A 6 14.52 -26.19 11.67
CA THR A 6 13.97 -26.99 12.78
C THR A 6 12.45 -27.22 12.65
N ARG A 7 11.74 -26.41 11.84
CA ARG A 7 10.27 -26.47 11.68
C ARG A 7 9.82 -27.21 10.42
N GLY A 8 10.75 -27.66 9.57
CA GLY A 8 10.43 -28.32 8.29
C GLY A 8 9.80 -27.37 7.25
N THR A 9 9.87 -26.06 7.44
CA THR A 9 9.21 -25.05 6.61
C THR A 9 10.10 -24.43 5.52
N SER A 10 11.32 -24.95 5.31
CA SER A 10 12.28 -24.38 4.35
C SER A 10 11.69 -24.24 2.95
N LYS A 11 10.96 -25.27 2.48
CA LYS A 11 10.31 -25.24 1.16
C LYS A 11 9.22 -24.17 1.07
N GLN A 12 8.45 -23.98 2.13
CA GLN A 12 7.40 -22.96 2.19
C GLN A 12 7.97 -21.56 2.28
N LEU A 13 9.11 -21.37 2.95
CA LEU A 13 9.82 -20.09 2.96
C LEU A 13 10.32 -19.73 1.55
N GLU A 14 10.94 -20.67 0.84
CA GLU A 14 11.39 -20.46 -0.54
C GLU A 14 10.23 -20.24 -1.52
N ALA A 15 9.09 -20.93 -1.32
CA ALA A 15 7.89 -20.72 -2.11
C ALA A 15 7.28 -19.33 -1.83
N PHE A 16 7.19 -18.95 -0.56
CA PHE A 16 6.70 -17.64 -0.15
C PHE A 16 7.61 -16.50 -0.64
N GLU A 17 8.93 -16.66 -0.56
CA GLU A 17 9.89 -15.68 -1.08
C GLU A 17 9.68 -15.45 -2.58
N ARG A 18 9.61 -16.53 -3.38
CA ARG A 18 9.33 -16.44 -4.82
C ARG A 18 7.96 -15.84 -5.13
N PHE A 19 6.96 -16.12 -4.30
CA PHE A 19 5.62 -15.52 -4.43
C PHE A 19 5.65 -14.01 -4.15
N VAL A 20 6.37 -13.57 -3.12
CA VAL A 20 6.49 -12.13 -2.81
C VAL A 20 7.30 -11.40 -3.89
N GLU A 21 8.21 -12.07 -4.59
CA GLU A 21 8.89 -11.48 -5.75
C GLU A 21 7.91 -11.10 -6.88
N THR A 22 6.72 -11.69 -6.97
CA THR A 22 5.70 -11.27 -7.96
C THR A 22 4.82 -10.11 -7.47
N ALA A 23 4.96 -9.70 -6.20
CA ALA A 23 4.16 -8.63 -5.63
C ALA A 23 4.58 -7.25 -6.16
N HIS A 24 3.60 -6.33 -6.18
CA HIS A 24 3.69 -5.01 -6.76
C HIS A 24 3.07 -3.95 -5.83
N PRO A 25 3.34 -2.65 -6.04
CA PRO A 25 2.76 -1.58 -5.24
C PRO A 25 1.28 -1.37 -5.58
N VAL A 26 0.41 -1.48 -4.58
CA VAL A 26 -1.02 -1.17 -4.72
C VAL A 26 -1.43 -0.06 -3.77
N MET A 27 -1.85 1.07 -4.34
CA MET A 27 -2.48 2.16 -3.58
C MET A 27 -3.98 1.94 -3.49
N CYS A 28 -4.62 2.55 -2.50
CA CYS A 28 -6.08 2.68 -2.47
C CYS A 28 -6.48 4.16 -2.53
N CYS A 29 -7.49 4.47 -3.34
CA CYS A 29 -8.02 5.82 -3.45
C CYS A 29 -9.50 5.81 -3.84
N SER A 30 -10.10 7.00 -3.86
CA SER A 30 -11.49 7.16 -4.25
C SER A 30 -11.68 7.07 -5.77
N VAL A 31 -12.89 6.71 -6.20
CA VAL A 31 -13.26 6.80 -7.62
C VAL A 31 -13.04 8.22 -8.17
N GLY A 32 -13.26 9.26 -7.34
CA GLY A 32 -13.04 10.65 -7.74
C GLY A 32 -11.58 10.98 -8.04
N GLU A 33 -10.64 10.45 -7.25
CA GLU A 33 -9.21 10.61 -7.51
C GLU A 33 -8.79 9.90 -8.81
N VAL A 34 -9.32 8.69 -9.05
CA VAL A 34 -9.10 7.99 -10.33
C VAL A 34 -9.65 8.80 -11.51
N GLN A 35 -10.84 9.39 -11.37
CA GLN A 35 -11.43 10.22 -12.42
C GLN A 35 -10.59 11.45 -12.74
N ARG A 36 -10.02 12.08 -11.72
CA ARG A 36 -9.12 13.22 -11.88
C ARG A 36 -7.86 12.79 -12.62
N LEU A 37 -7.19 11.74 -12.16
CA LEU A 37 -5.98 11.19 -12.81
C LEU A 37 -6.23 10.79 -14.26
N ALA A 38 -7.38 10.18 -14.56
CA ALA A 38 -7.75 9.79 -15.92
C ALA A 38 -8.13 10.99 -16.82
N GLY A 39 -8.21 12.21 -16.27
CA GLY A 39 -8.57 13.42 -17.00
C GLY A 39 -7.47 13.88 -17.97
N SER A 40 -6.20 13.81 -17.53
CA SER A 40 -5.01 14.23 -18.28
C SER A 40 -3.77 13.54 -17.72
N ASP A 41 -2.73 13.37 -18.53
CA ASP A 41 -1.43 12.84 -18.07
C ASP A 41 -0.59 13.86 -17.29
N SER A 42 -1.01 15.12 -17.28
CA SER A 42 -0.48 16.19 -16.41
C SER A 42 -1.03 16.14 -14.98
N GLU A 43 -2.06 15.34 -14.71
CA GLU A 43 -2.65 15.23 -13.39
C GLU A 43 -1.74 14.44 -12.45
N LEU A 44 -1.36 15.07 -11.34
CA LEU A 44 -0.49 14.48 -10.33
C LEU A 44 -1.32 13.88 -9.20
N GLY A 45 -1.04 12.65 -8.80
CA GLY A 45 -1.65 11.97 -7.67
C GLY A 45 -1.47 12.78 -6.39
N ARG A 46 -2.49 12.80 -5.55
CA ARG A 46 -2.44 13.55 -4.28
C ARG A 46 -1.76 12.73 -3.20
N THR A 47 -0.68 13.27 -2.63
CA THR A 47 -0.06 12.82 -1.37
C THR A 47 -0.93 13.23 -0.19
N PHE A 48 -0.62 12.72 1.01
CA PHE A 48 -1.36 13.06 2.23
C PHE A 48 -1.51 14.57 2.44
N TYR A 49 -0.41 15.32 2.33
CA TYR A 49 -0.40 16.77 2.53
C TYR A 49 -1.14 17.55 1.45
N MET A 50 -1.22 17.04 0.22
CA MET A 50 -2.00 17.67 -0.85
C MET A 50 -3.50 17.47 -0.69
N ARG A 51 -3.95 16.43 0.02
CA ARG A 51 -5.38 16.21 0.32
C ARG A 51 -5.87 17.15 1.42
N GLY A 52 -5.03 17.41 2.41
CA GLY A 52 -5.35 18.29 3.56
C GLY A 52 -5.59 19.77 3.19
N SER A 53 -5.08 20.25 2.06
CA SER A 53 -5.30 21.63 1.57
C SER A 53 -6.62 21.80 0.80
N THR A 54 -7.28 20.70 0.41
CA THR A 54 -8.58 20.74 -0.26
C THR A 54 -9.66 20.27 0.71
N ASN A 55 -10.54 21.17 1.14
CA ASN A 55 -11.70 20.87 2.01
C ASN A 55 -12.69 19.80 1.46
N LEU A 56 -12.38 19.16 0.33
CA LEU A 56 -13.23 18.27 -0.45
C LEU A 56 -12.94 16.77 -0.27
N GLU A 57 -11.84 16.38 0.40
CA GLU A 57 -11.54 14.95 0.64
C GLU A 57 -11.33 14.62 2.12
N LYS A 58 -12.31 15.00 2.96
CA LYS A 58 -12.43 14.47 4.33
C LYS A 58 -12.71 12.94 4.40
N GLY A 59 -12.74 12.24 3.25
CA GLY A 59 -13.29 10.88 3.12
C GLY A 59 -12.30 9.71 3.00
N SER A 60 -10.98 9.91 2.98
CA SER A 60 -10.03 8.80 2.72
C SER A 60 -8.79 8.80 3.61
N HIS A 61 -8.89 9.31 4.84
CA HIS A 61 -7.84 9.04 5.82
C HIS A 61 -8.22 7.82 6.62
N VAL A 62 -7.36 6.85 6.50
CA VAL A 62 -7.38 5.65 7.26
C VAL A 62 -6.38 5.83 8.41
N LEU A 63 -6.85 5.60 9.63
CA LEU A 63 -6.33 6.15 10.89
C LEU A 63 -6.59 7.65 11.06
N ARG A 64 -7.83 8.00 11.45
CA ARG A 64 -8.23 9.33 11.93
C ARG A 64 -8.41 9.32 13.44
N GLY A 65 -8.27 10.49 14.04
CA GLY A 65 -8.56 10.73 15.45
C GLY A 65 -7.46 11.59 16.08
N PRO A 66 -7.76 12.34 17.14
CA PRO A 66 -6.82 13.31 17.72
C PRO A 66 -5.42 12.74 17.99
N ALA A 67 -5.35 11.47 18.42
CA ALA A 67 -4.08 10.79 18.67
C ALA A 67 -3.27 10.51 17.39
N TRP A 68 -3.91 10.02 16.33
CA TRP A 68 -3.25 9.68 15.07
C TRP A 68 -2.88 10.93 14.26
N ASP A 69 -3.74 11.95 14.29
CA ASP A 69 -3.51 13.22 13.63
C ASP A 69 -2.33 13.97 14.29
N ALA A 70 -2.17 13.84 15.61
CA ALA A 70 -1.05 14.43 16.34
C ALA A 70 0.30 13.73 16.08
N ILE A 71 0.31 12.39 15.96
CA ILE A 71 1.56 11.63 15.80
C ILE A 71 2.06 11.57 14.36
N ARG A 72 1.18 11.72 13.36
CA ARG A 72 1.55 11.56 11.95
C ARG A 72 2.67 12.52 11.50
N PRO A 73 2.60 13.85 11.75
CA PRO A 73 3.67 14.76 11.33
C PRO A 73 5.02 14.37 11.91
N ALA A 74 5.05 13.96 13.19
CA ALA A 74 6.23 13.49 13.88
C ALA A 74 6.80 12.21 13.25
N ALA A 75 5.96 11.20 13.04
CA ALA A 75 6.35 9.94 12.44
C ALA A 75 6.91 10.18 11.02
N GLU A 76 6.18 10.89 10.17
CA GLU A 76 6.62 11.14 8.80
C GLU A 76 7.91 11.96 8.71
N THR A 77 8.09 12.95 9.58
CA THR A 77 9.37 13.68 9.68
C THR A 77 10.50 12.76 10.13
N ALA A 78 10.25 11.86 11.09
CA ALA A 78 11.25 10.90 11.53
C ALA A 78 11.71 9.96 10.41
N PHE A 79 10.77 9.49 9.58
CA PHE A 79 11.05 8.53 8.51
C PHE A 79 11.66 9.16 7.26
N PHE A 80 11.21 10.35 6.88
CA PHE A 80 11.52 10.95 5.57
C PHE A 80 12.17 12.33 5.65
N GLY A 81 12.12 13.00 6.80
CA GLY A 81 12.45 14.43 6.90
C GLY A 81 11.34 15.33 6.36
N ASP A 82 11.44 16.62 6.67
CA ASP A 82 10.36 17.59 6.40
C ASP A 82 10.13 17.90 4.93
N ASP A 83 11.19 17.87 4.12
CA ASP A 83 11.11 18.18 2.68
C ASP A 83 10.53 17.01 1.89
N VAL A 84 10.92 15.79 2.25
CA VAL A 84 10.59 14.59 1.46
C VAL A 84 9.22 14.03 1.82
N LYS A 85 8.77 14.13 3.08
CA LYS A 85 7.48 13.55 3.52
C LYS A 85 6.27 14.00 2.69
N ARG A 86 6.34 15.19 2.09
CA ARG A 86 5.27 15.76 1.26
C ARG A 86 5.15 15.11 -0.12
N LEU A 87 6.17 14.38 -0.53
CA LEU A 87 6.31 13.71 -1.82
C LEU A 87 6.04 12.21 -1.74
N ILE A 88 5.73 11.67 -0.56
CA ILE A 88 5.51 10.25 -0.34
C ILE A 88 4.06 9.87 -0.65
N HIS A 89 3.91 8.82 -1.45
CA HIS A 89 2.67 8.06 -1.63
C HIS A 89 2.76 6.75 -0.86
N PHE A 90 1.70 6.43 -0.13
CA PHE A 90 1.59 5.18 0.62
C PHE A 90 0.87 4.12 -0.21
N ALA A 91 1.42 2.91 -0.21
CA ALA A 91 0.86 1.73 -0.88
C ALA A 91 1.04 0.49 -0.01
N ALA A 92 0.40 -0.61 -0.37
CA ALA A 92 0.64 -1.93 0.22
C ALA A 92 1.39 -2.82 -0.78
N LEU A 93 2.20 -3.75 -0.26
CA LEU A 93 2.75 -4.84 -1.05
C LEU A 93 1.63 -5.83 -1.33
N SER A 94 1.26 -6.00 -2.59
CA SER A 94 0.15 -6.88 -2.97
C SER A 94 0.54 -7.82 -4.11
N PRO A 95 0.18 -9.11 -4.04
CA PRO A 95 0.46 -10.08 -5.09
C PRO A 95 -0.67 -10.21 -6.12
N ASP A 96 -1.88 -9.73 -5.81
CA ASP A 96 -3.13 -10.05 -6.54
C ASP A 96 -3.94 -8.81 -6.94
N ASP A 97 -3.27 -7.66 -7.05
CA ASP A 97 -3.85 -6.33 -7.32
C ASP A 97 -4.87 -5.86 -6.26
N GLN A 98 -5.04 -6.61 -5.15
CA GLN A 98 -5.92 -6.22 -4.08
C GLN A 98 -5.19 -5.35 -3.07
N GLY A 99 -5.75 -4.18 -2.81
CA GLY A 99 -5.35 -3.35 -1.69
C GLY A 99 -6.26 -3.55 -0.47
N LEU A 100 -6.05 -2.70 0.53
CA LEU A 100 -6.92 -2.60 1.69
C LEU A 100 -8.11 -1.69 1.35
N SER A 101 -9.27 -2.28 1.07
CA SER A 101 -10.47 -1.54 0.64
C SER A 101 -10.99 -0.54 1.68
N SER A 102 -10.55 -0.64 2.93
CA SER A 102 -10.75 0.37 3.98
C SER A 102 -10.11 1.73 3.62
N TYR A 103 -9.08 1.75 2.76
CA TYR A 103 -8.33 2.93 2.31
C TYR A 103 -8.89 3.60 1.05
N GLY A 104 -9.89 3.01 0.41
CA GLY A 104 -10.54 3.61 -0.76
C GLY A 104 -11.33 2.59 -1.58
N GLU A 105 -12.22 3.10 -2.42
CA GLU A 105 -13.05 2.26 -3.29
C GLU A 105 -12.27 1.55 -4.39
N CYS A 106 -11.16 2.13 -4.83
CA CYS A 106 -10.33 1.61 -5.91
C CYS A 106 -8.99 1.13 -5.37
N SER A 107 -8.56 -0.05 -5.80
CA SER A 107 -7.16 -0.48 -5.74
C SER A 107 -6.46 -0.10 -7.04
N VAL A 108 -5.29 0.53 -6.94
CA VAL A 108 -4.52 1.08 -8.05
C VAL A 108 -3.15 0.44 -8.03
N THR A 109 -2.93 -0.51 -8.94
CA THR A 109 -1.64 -1.16 -9.17
C THR A 109 -0.74 -0.20 -9.94
N LEU A 110 0.43 0.07 -9.38
CA LEU A 110 1.46 0.88 -10.02
C LEU A 110 2.38 0.01 -10.86
N ARG A 111 2.84 0.55 -12.00
CA ARG A 111 3.83 -0.10 -12.86
C ARG A 111 5.16 -0.21 -12.11
N THR A 112 5.54 -1.42 -11.73
CA THR A 112 6.74 -1.69 -10.92
C THR A 112 8.01 -1.12 -11.54
N ASN A 113 8.16 -1.17 -12.87
CA ASN A 113 9.33 -0.61 -13.56
C ASN A 113 9.47 0.91 -13.48
N LEU A 114 8.41 1.64 -13.09
CA LEU A 114 8.42 3.10 -12.90
C LEU A 114 8.49 3.51 -11.43
N THR A 115 8.39 2.56 -10.50
CA THR A 115 8.29 2.85 -9.07
C THR A 115 9.33 2.14 -8.21
N ASN A 116 9.86 0.98 -8.63
CA ASN A 116 10.79 0.18 -7.85
C ASN A 116 11.97 0.97 -7.29
N TYR A 117 12.70 1.70 -8.13
CA TYR A 117 13.90 2.46 -7.79
C TYR A 117 13.67 3.63 -6.81
N ARG A 118 12.41 3.98 -6.55
CA ARG A 118 11.99 5.07 -5.67
C ARG A 118 11.00 4.60 -4.59
N THR A 119 10.99 3.30 -4.30
CA THR A 119 10.11 2.68 -3.29
C THR A 119 10.91 2.09 -2.15
N SER A 120 10.54 2.44 -0.92
CA SER A 120 11.01 1.75 0.30
C SER A 120 9.86 1.01 0.96
N LEU A 121 10.18 0.01 1.77
CA LEU A 121 9.20 -0.79 2.50
C LEU A 121 9.40 -0.64 4.01
N LEU A 122 8.31 -0.77 4.75
CA LEU A 122 8.26 -0.93 6.20
C LEU A 122 7.36 -2.13 6.51
N GLU A 123 7.77 -2.93 7.49
CA GLU A 123 7.07 -4.17 7.81
C GLU A 123 5.60 -3.98 8.19
N ASN A 124 5.17 -2.80 8.65
CA ASN A 124 3.80 -2.53 9.09
C ASN A 124 3.38 -1.11 8.70
N ASN A 125 2.13 -0.76 8.96
CA ASN A 125 1.67 0.63 8.91
C ASN A 125 2.61 1.53 9.74
N MET A 126 3.13 2.59 9.13
CA MET A 126 4.14 3.46 9.73
C MET A 126 3.66 4.15 11.01
N LEU A 127 2.38 4.53 11.11
CA LEU A 127 1.87 5.15 12.33
C LEU A 127 1.77 4.15 13.49
N VAL A 128 1.31 2.95 13.20
CA VAL A 128 1.24 1.85 14.17
C VAL A 128 2.65 1.47 14.62
N PHE A 129 3.55 1.26 13.66
CA PHE A 129 4.97 0.99 13.92
C PHE A 129 5.62 2.08 14.77
N PHE A 130 5.44 3.35 14.42
CA PHE A 130 6.04 4.45 15.17
C PHE A 130 5.52 4.51 16.60
N LYS A 131 4.21 4.28 16.81
CA LYS A 131 3.62 4.24 18.15
C LYS A 131 4.15 3.07 18.99
N GLU A 132 4.36 1.90 18.38
CA GLU A 132 4.69 0.67 19.10
C GLU A 132 6.20 0.41 19.25
N LYS A 133 7.01 0.87 18.30
CA LYS A 133 8.43 0.52 18.20
C LYS A 133 9.35 1.74 18.37
N CYS A 134 8.82 2.96 18.30
CA CYS A 134 9.61 4.19 18.37
C CYS A 134 9.33 5.01 19.66
N GLU A 135 8.99 4.35 20.77
CA GLU A 135 8.70 5.03 22.05
C GLU A 135 9.85 5.93 22.53
N ASP A 136 11.09 5.49 22.34
CA ASP A 136 12.32 6.22 22.71
C ASP A 136 12.83 7.17 21.60
N TYR A 137 12.08 7.36 20.51
CA TYR A 137 12.51 8.21 19.40
C TYR A 137 12.82 9.64 19.87
N TRP A 138 12.02 10.18 20.79
CA TRP A 138 12.23 11.54 21.32
C TRP A 138 13.53 11.73 22.12
N ARG A 139 14.16 10.64 22.54
CA ARG A 139 15.44 10.66 23.26
C ARG A 139 16.61 10.31 22.36
N THR A 140 16.39 9.43 21.39
CA THR A 140 17.45 8.81 20.60
C THR A 140 17.54 9.32 19.18
N GLU A 141 16.46 9.94 18.69
CA GLU A 141 16.24 10.33 17.29
C GLU A 141 16.52 9.19 16.30
N ARG A 142 16.29 7.94 16.74
CA ARG A 142 16.61 6.73 15.98
C ARG A 142 15.37 5.89 15.75
N ILE A 143 15.16 5.54 14.49
CA ILE A 143 14.21 4.51 14.09
C ILE A 143 14.90 3.14 14.25
N PRO A 144 14.26 2.15 14.89
CA PRO A 144 14.81 0.81 15.02
C PRO A 144 15.20 0.20 13.66
N ARG A 145 16.35 -0.49 13.64
CA ARG A 145 16.87 -1.17 12.44
C ARG A 145 16.20 -2.53 12.24
N GLY A 146 16.20 -3.03 11.01
CA GLY A 146 15.71 -4.38 10.66
C GLY A 146 14.26 -4.44 10.18
N TYR A 147 13.54 -3.32 10.25
CA TYR A 147 12.10 -3.27 9.93
C TYR A 147 11.78 -2.61 8.58
N ARG A 148 12.80 -2.08 7.90
CA ARG A 148 12.70 -1.41 6.61
C ARG A 148 13.63 -2.03 5.59
N ALA A 149 13.25 -1.94 4.33
CA ALA A 149 14.03 -2.45 3.20
C ALA A 149 13.88 -1.57 1.96
N ALA A 150 14.81 -1.71 1.02
CA ALA A 150 14.63 -1.25 -0.36
C ALA A 150 13.72 -2.23 -1.13
N TRP A 151 13.21 -1.81 -2.29
CA TRP A 151 12.32 -2.64 -3.13
C TRP A 151 12.89 -4.01 -3.46
N GLU A 152 14.18 -4.07 -3.74
CA GLU A 152 14.91 -5.28 -4.13
C GLU A 152 14.94 -6.33 -3.01
N ASP A 153 14.81 -5.90 -1.75
CA ASP A 153 14.81 -6.75 -0.57
C ASP A 153 13.39 -7.07 -0.05
N ARG A 154 12.32 -6.78 -0.83
CA ARG A 154 10.92 -6.95 -0.39
C ARG A 154 10.58 -8.37 0.06
N ALA A 155 11.07 -9.39 -0.65
CA ALA A 155 10.80 -10.77 -0.29
C ALA A 155 11.54 -11.17 1.01
N ARG A 156 12.77 -10.67 1.20
CA ARG A 156 13.52 -10.86 2.44
C ARG A 156 12.83 -10.20 3.63
N LEU A 157 12.31 -8.98 3.47
CA LEU A 157 11.54 -8.30 4.52
C LEU A 157 10.25 -9.08 4.84
N ALA A 158 9.54 -9.56 3.82
CA ALA A 158 8.32 -10.35 4.02
C ALA A 158 8.59 -11.68 4.74
N VAL A 159 9.65 -12.39 4.36
CA VAL A 159 10.08 -13.62 5.03
C VAL A 159 10.50 -13.32 6.48
N ALA A 160 11.23 -12.23 6.73
CA ALA A 160 11.62 -11.85 8.09
C ALA A 160 10.41 -11.54 8.97
N LYS A 161 9.41 -10.82 8.43
CA LYS A 161 8.17 -10.46 9.15
C LYS A 161 7.25 -11.67 9.36
N LEU A 162 7.02 -12.46 8.31
CA LEU A 162 5.89 -13.42 8.24
C LEU A 162 6.34 -14.88 8.27
N GLY A 163 7.65 -15.16 8.23
CA GLY A 163 8.18 -16.52 8.14
C GLY A 163 7.74 -17.42 9.30
N GLU A 164 7.48 -16.84 10.48
CA GLU A 164 6.96 -17.58 11.64
C GLU A 164 5.48 -17.98 11.50
N ARG A 165 4.72 -17.29 10.65
CA ARG A 165 3.31 -17.61 10.35
C ARG A 165 3.18 -18.72 9.31
N LEU A 166 4.26 -19.07 8.60
CA LEU A 166 4.24 -20.11 7.59
C LEU A 166 4.22 -21.50 8.23
N LYS A 167 3.30 -22.35 7.76
CA LYS A 167 3.18 -23.75 8.18
C LYS A 167 3.53 -24.69 7.02
N PRO A 168 4.01 -25.92 7.28
CA PRO A 168 4.40 -26.87 6.23
C PRO A 168 3.28 -27.27 5.26
N ASP A 169 2.00 -27.06 5.62
CA ASP A 169 0.82 -27.40 4.83
C ASP A 169 0.22 -26.21 4.07
N HIS A 170 0.72 -24.99 4.29
CA HIS A 170 0.27 -23.83 3.52
C HIS A 170 0.54 -23.99 2.02
N LYS A 171 -0.45 -23.62 1.22
CA LYS A 171 -0.41 -23.60 -0.24
C LYS A 171 -0.19 -22.18 -0.75
N ASP A 172 0.30 -22.07 -1.98
CA ASP A 172 0.56 -20.78 -2.63
C ASP A 172 -0.65 -19.84 -2.65
N ALA A 173 -1.87 -20.40 -2.78
CA ALA A 173 -3.12 -19.64 -2.75
C ALA A 173 -3.39 -18.93 -1.41
N GLU A 174 -2.77 -19.39 -0.31
CA GLU A 174 -2.93 -18.80 1.02
C GLU A 174 -1.92 -17.67 1.26
N PHE A 175 -0.85 -17.57 0.47
CA PHE A 175 0.21 -16.58 0.68
C PHE A 175 -0.27 -15.14 0.52
N ALA A 176 -1.24 -14.89 -0.35
CA ALA A 176 -1.84 -13.55 -0.48
C ALA A 176 -2.47 -13.07 0.84
N ALA A 177 -3.24 -13.93 1.50
CA ALA A 177 -3.89 -13.62 2.77
C ALA A 177 -2.88 -13.49 3.94
N ILE A 178 -1.74 -14.17 3.85
CA ILE A 178 -0.64 -14.05 4.83
C ILE A 178 0.11 -12.73 4.64
N LEU A 179 0.35 -12.31 3.40
CA LEU A 179 1.08 -11.08 3.09
C LEU A 179 0.27 -9.82 3.43
N LEU A 180 -1.04 -9.87 3.25
CA LEU A 180 -1.98 -8.77 3.48
C LEU A 180 -3.23 -9.31 4.16
N THR A 181 -3.38 -8.98 5.45
CA THR A 181 -4.53 -9.34 6.27
C THR A 181 -5.33 -8.08 6.60
N ARG A 182 -6.65 -8.12 6.38
CA ARG A 182 -7.59 -7.04 6.72
C ARG A 182 -8.10 -7.23 8.14
N GLY A 183 -7.95 -6.21 8.98
CA GLY A 183 -8.42 -6.17 10.35
C GLY A 183 -9.83 -5.56 10.48
N PRO A 184 -10.42 -5.59 11.70
CA PRO A 184 -11.71 -4.94 11.97
C PRO A 184 -11.65 -3.42 11.86
N SER A 185 -10.48 -2.83 12.13
CA SER A 185 -10.16 -1.45 11.80
C SER A 185 -8.84 -1.40 11.05
N THR A 186 -8.52 -0.22 10.57
CA THR A 186 -7.30 -0.01 9.81
C THR A 186 -6.04 0.07 10.64
N ALA A 187 -6.19 0.19 11.96
CA ALA A 187 -5.08 0.01 12.90
C ALA A 187 -4.73 -1.47 13.06
N ASP A 188 -5.69 -2.34 12.75
CA ASP A 188 -5.59 -3.79 12.85
C ASP A 188 -5.27 -4.45 11.49
N ASP A 189 -5.15 -3.65 10.42
CA ASP A 189 -4.70 -4.13 9.12
C ASP A 189 -3.21 -4.51 9.21
N GLU A 190 -2.88 -5.75 8.82
CA GLU A 190 -1.49 -6.23 8.81
C GLU A 190 -1.01 -6.39 7.36
N PHE A 191 -0.04 -5.58 6.97
CA PHE A 191 0.50 -5.57 5.61
C PHE A 191 1.91 -5.00 5.63
N ILE A 192 2.64 -5.12 4.52
CA ILE A 192 3.91 -4.42 4.33
C ILE A 192 3.59 -3.09 3.64
N GLU A 193 3.89 -1.98 4.31
CA GLU A 193 3.64 -0.64 3.79
C GLU A 193 4.79 -0.20 2.88
N LEU A 194 4.43 0.44 1.77
CA LEU A 194 5.35 0.96 0.76
C LEU A 194 5.29 2.48 0.78
N HIS A 195 6.46 3.08 0.59
CA HIS A 195 6.62 4.52 0.45
C HIS A 195 7.21 4.81 -0.92
N VAL A 196 6.37 5.28 -1.83
CA VAL A 196 6.75 5.62 -3.21
C VAL A 196 7.05 7.12 -3.27
N LEU A 197 8.31 7.48 -3.55
CA LEU A 197 8.76 8.87 -3.60
C LEU A 197 8.44 9.52 -4.95
N GLY A 198 7.80 10.68 -4.93
CA GLY A 198 7.63 11.55 -6.10
C GLY A 198 6.32 11.30 -6.85
N SER A 199 6.16 11.97 -8.00
CA SER A 199 4.90 12.05 -8.71
C SER A 199 4.30 10.69 -9.12
N ILE A 200 2.99 10.58 -9.00
CA ILE A 200 2.17 9.53 -9.60
C ILE A 200 1.28 10.18 -10.66
N THR A 201 1.25 9.65 -11.88
CA THR A 201 0.29 10.07 -12.92
C THR A 201 -0.46 8.86 -13.43
N VAL A 202 -1.45 9.07 -14.30
CA VAL A 202 -2.15 7.94 -14.96
C VAL A 202 -1.18 7.01 -15.71
N ARG A 203 -0.03 7.52 -16.18
CA ARG A 203 1.00 6.71 -16.86
C ARG A 203 1.76 5.80 -15.91
N THR A 204 1.81 6.14 -14.61
CA THR A 204 2.39 5.28 -13.58
C THR A 204 1.45 4.12 -13.21
N ILE A 205 0.18 4.19 -13.60
CA ILE A 205 -0.82 3.18 -13.27
C ILE A 205 -0.77 2.06 -14.31
N GLU A 206 -0.84 0.82 -13.84
CA GLU A 206 -0.98 -0.38 -14.66
C GLU A 206 -2.42 -0.85 -14.72
N LYS A 207 -3.06 -0.95 -13.55
CA LYS A 207 -4.38 -1.54 -13.40
C LYS A 207 -5.15 -0.88 -12.26
N ILE A 208 -6.47 -0.81 -12.43
CA ILE A 208 -7.39 -0.33 -11.42
C ILE A 208 -8.47 -1.39 -11.20
N VAL A 209 -8.71 -1.70 -9.93
CA VAL A 209 -9.79 -2.57 -9.48
C VAL A 209 -10.78 -1.75 -8.68
N LEU A 210 -12.03 -1.67 -9.13
CA LEU A 210 -13.12 -1.09 -8.34
C LEU A 210 -13.64 -2.14 -7.37
N ASN A 211 -13.28 -1.99 -6.09
CA ASN A 211 -13.67 -2.92 -5.03
C ASN A 211 -15.10 -2.68 -4.55
N ARG A 212 -15.49 -1.41 -4.43
CA ARG A 212 -16.82 -1.00 -3.97
C ARG A 212 -17.32 0.18 -4.77
N ARG A 213 -18.55 0.10 -5.26
CA ARG A 213 -19.17 1.21 -5.96
C ARG A 213 -19.67 2.28 -4.96
N PRO A 214 -19.27 3.56 -5.11
CA PRO A 214 -19.87 4.62 -4.30
C PRO A 214 -21.37 4.77 -4.61
N PRO A 215 -22.24 5.00 -3.61
CA PRO A 215 -23.71 4.99 -3.78
C PRO A 215 -24.24 5.93 -4.87
N LYS A 216 -23.58 7.07 -5.09
CA LYS A 216 -24.01 8.10 -6.05
C LYS A 216 -23.38 7.94 -7.44
N THR A 217 -22.49 6.96 -7.63
CA THR A 217 -21.76 6.79 -8.88
C THR A 217 -22.61 6.02 -9.88
N LYS A 218 -23.01 6.67 -10.99
CA LYS A 218 -23.80 6.06 -12.07
C LYS A 218 -22.95 5.15 -12.96
N SER A 219 -23.57 4.16 -13.61
CA SER A 219 -22.83 3.18 -14.43
C SER A 219 -22.23 3.83 -15.67
N SER A 220 -22.90 4.86 -16.21
CA SER A 220 -22.38 5.69 -17.31
C SER A 220 -21.08 6.40 -16.93
N VAL A 221 -20.94 6.82 -15.67
CA VAL A 221 -19.75 7.48 -15.15
C VAL A 221 -18.57 6.49 -15.09
N LEU A 222 -18.80 5.26 -14.62
CA LEU A 222 -17.78 4.21 -14.60
C LEU A 222 -17.38 3.79 -16.02
N ARG A 223 -18.33 3.70 -16.95
CA ARG A 223 -18.06 3.42 -18.37
C ARG A 223 -17.21 4.51 -19.01
N ALA A 224 -17.57 5.78 -18.79
CA ALA A 224 -16.77 6.91 -19.27
C ALA A 224 -15.37 6.89 -18.68
N LEU A 225 -15.23 6.57 -17.39
CA LEU A 225 -13.93 6.44 -16.73
C LEU A 225 -13.08 5.33 -17.38
N ASN A 226 -13.65 4.14 -17.57
CA ASN A 226 -12.96 3.04 -18.25
C ASN A 226 -12.46 3.45 -19.64
N TYR A 227 -13.31 4.12 -20.43
CA TYR A 227 -12.90 4.66 -21.74
C TYR A 227 -11.72 5.65 -21.66
N LYS A 228 -11.66 6.48 -20.60
CA LYS A 228 -10.52 7.38 -20.41
C LYS A 228 -9.23 6.62 -20.07
N LEU A 229 -9.33 5.60 -19.22
CA LEU A 229 -8.19 4.79 -18.77
C LEU A 229 -7.60 3.96 -19.92
N ASP A 230 -8.44 3.45 -20.81
CA ASP A 230 -8.04 2.69 -21.99
C ASP A 230 -7.06 3.48 -22.89
N ARG A 231 -7.28 4.80 -23.03
CA ARG A 231 -6.36 5.70 -23.77
C ARG A 231 -4.93 5.74 -23.21
N TYR A 232 -4.74 5.32 -21.96
CA TYR A 232 -3.45 5.26 -21.29
C TYR A 232 -2.96 3.82 -21.09
N ASN A 233 -3.62 2.83 -21.70
CA ASN A 233 -3.36 1.40 -21.49
C ASN A 233 -3.40 0.99 -20.02
N VAL A 234 -4.39 1.52 -19.27
CA VAL A 234 -4.65 1.15 -17.89
C VAL A 234 -5.79 0.14 -17.85
N ALA A 235 -5.52 -1.06 -17.33
CA ALA A 235 -6.54 -2.09 -17.19
C ALA A 235 -7.57 -1.69 -16.13
N TRP A 236 -8.85 -2.00 -16.39
CA TRP A 236 -9.95 -1.74 -15.47
C TRP A 236 -10.71 -3.02 -15.15
N LEU A 237 -10.89 -3.31 -13.87
CA LEU A 237 -11.70 -4.43 -13.38
C LEU A 237 -12.76 -3.93 -12.40
N ASP A 238 -14.04 -4.13 -12.73
CA ASP A 238 -15.14 -3.84 -11.82
C ASP A 238 -15.51 -5.09 -11.02
N ARG A 239 -15.10 -5.14 -9.74
CA ARG A 239 -15.50 -6.19 -8.79
C ARG A 239 -16.70 -5.79 -7.95
N SER A 240 -17.15 -4.55 -8.03
CA SER A 240 -18.28 -4.06 -7.22
C SER A 240 -19.62 -4.69 -7.58
N SER A 241 -19.70 -5.34 -8.74
CA SER A 241 -20.85 -6.10 -9.21
C SER A 241 -20.71 -7.61 -9.02
N MET A 242 -19.59 -8.12 -8.50
CA MET A 242 -19.42 -9.53 -8.19
C MET A 242 -19.92 -9.79 -6.75
N PRO A 243 -20.66 -10.89 -6.51
CA PRO A 243 -21.19 -11.25 -5.21
C PRO A 243 -20.10 -11.55 -4.18
#